data_AF-A0A4V2A024-F1
#
_entry.id   AF-A0A4V2A024-F1
#
_cell.length_a   1.000
_cell.length_b   1.000
_cell.length_c   1.000
_cell.angle_alpha   90.00
_cell.angle_beta   90.00
_cell.angle_gamma   90.00
#
_symmetry.space_group_name_H-M   'P 1'
#
loop_
_entity.id
_entity.type
_entity.pdbx_description
1 polymer ?
#
loop_
_entity_poly.entity_id
_entity_poly.type
_entity_poly.pdbx_seq_one_letter_code
_entity_poly.pdbx_strand_id
1 'polypeptide(L)'
;QKLHLMFEPGLSTADKVSSVSGRGVGMDVVRSNIEKVGGSIDVSTKPGEGTSFHLQLPLTLSIIAALTVEVDGQLYAIPRSYIEEVAFANVQGIEFARVGERQLITFRDRRVPCVALSDVFGQIDPRRYAWGSKTLVLLRLASDEIFALGVDRVHDHEDVVVKPIAPAIMETKLYGGTTLLDDGRPIMLLDIPSIAAMRGLNSEIKNRAARSEDNAADQTAKASVPVMLFEGLDGRKRAIRLEMVRRIDTVERGAIDIEGARAQVVIGGEIFALAGHDGGELPEGRCRLLRLSDGDRELSYLVREVVDASAMTEDLVPVSDDPAIEGVTLIEGALIPLIDGHRLFAGSPGNLRTGPAPICHVPSGSEWSRTILEPLVRAAGYAVTRDSEVEADVAIVLSEDATGEPRTEELKARATIRLSADPDSEGDSIYRYDREALLGALRQASRRSAR
;
A
#
# COMPACT_ATOMS: atom_id res chain seq x y z
N GLN A 1 -3.71 7.70 -12.85
CA GLN A 1 -2.26 7.72 -13.16
C GLN A 1 -1.79 9.02 -13.79
N LYS A 2 -2.18 9.42 -15.02
CA LYS A 2 -1.63 10.65 -15.67
C LYS A 2 -1.88 11.96 -14.90
N LEU A 3 -2.97 12.05 -14.13
CA LEU A 3 -3.30 13.23 -13.33
C LEU A 3 -2.38 13.43 -12.12
N HIS A 4 -1.78 12.36 -11.59
CA HIS A 4 -0.88 12.47 -10.44
C HIS A 4 0.41 13.20 -10.75
N LEU A 5 0.80 13.28 -12.03
CA LEU A 5 1.97 14.04 -12.48
C LEU A 5 1.86 15.52 -12.11
N MET A 6 0.66 16.07 -11.94
CA MET A 6 0.51 17.47 -11.51
C MET A 6 1.09 17.75 -10.13
N PHE A 7 1.19 16.71 -9.29
CA PHE A 7 1.76 16.78 -7.95
C PHE A 7 3.27 16.51 -7.93
N GLU A 8 3.90 16.26 -9.08
CA GLU A 8 5.34 16.10 -9.16
C GLU A 8 6.04 17.47 -9.09
N PRO A 9 7.19 17.57 -8.40
CA PRO A 9 7.93 18.81 -8.28
C PRO A 9 8.29 19.41 -9.65
N GLY A 10 7.99 20.69 -9.83
CA GLY A 10 8.40 21.44 -11.02
C GLY A 10 7.54 21.23 -12.28
N LEU A 11 6.46 20.44 -12.22
CA LEU A 11 5.49 20.38 -13.31
C LEU A 11 4.49 21.55 -13.20
N SER A 12 4.52 22.47 -14.17
CA SER A 12 3.55 23.56 -14.28
C SER A 12 3.26 23.86 -15.75
N THR A 13 2.01 24.20 -16.05
CA THR A 13 1.55 24.60 -17.39
C THR A 13 1.45 26.11 -17.57
N ALA A 14 1.98 26.90 -16.62
CA ALA A 14 1.85 28.35 -16.64
C ALA A 14 2.93 29.03 -17.51
N ASP A 15 2.51 29.74 -18.57
CA ASP A 15 3.41 30.49 -19.46
C ASP A 15 3.90 31.83 -18.86
N LYS A 16 3.18 32.41 -17.90
CA LYS A 16 3.54 33.67 -17.22
C LYS A 16 3.11 33.67 -15.75
N VAL A 17 3.94 34.24 -14.89
CA VAL A 17 3.65 34.43 -13.46
C VAL A 17 2.71 35.64 -13.30
N SER A 18 1.49 35.45 -12.80
CA SER A 18 0.56 36.54 -12.52
C SER A 18 0.58 36.90 -11.02
N SER A 19 0.34 38.17 -10.69
CA SER A 19 0.37 38.68 -9.30
C SER A 19 -0.76 38.14 -8.41
N VAL A 20 -1.79 37.52 -8.99
CA VAL A 20 -2.92 36.92 -8.26
C VAL A 20 -2.76 35.40 -8.12
N SER A 21 -2.04 34.75 -9.04
CA SER A 21 -1.57 33.34 -8.94
C SER A 21 -0.17 33.22 -8.33
N GLY A 22 0.39 34.32 -7.83
CA GLY A 22 1.82 34.55 -7.62
C GLY A 22 2.40 34.17 -6.27
N ARG A 23 2.03 33.02 -5.67
CA ARG A 23 2.82 32.46 -4.55
C ARG A 23 3.81 31.37 -4.97
N GLY A 24 3.75 30.92 -6.23
CA GLY A 24 4.63 29.84 -6.70
C GLY A 24 4.41 28.51 -5.97
N VAL A 25 3.21 28.31 -5.40
CA VAL A 25 2.87 27.08 -4.69
C VAL A 25 2.38 26.08 -5.76
N GLY A 26 3.27 25.19 -6.18
CA GLY A 26 2.93 24.09 -7.05
C GLY A 26 1.99 23.10 -6.35
N MET A 27 1.36 22.24 -7.13
CA MET A 27 0.42 21.26 -6.57
C MET A 27 1.16 20.20 -5.72
N ASP A 28 2.46 19.99 -5.97
CA ASP A 28 3.40 19.25 -5.13
C ASP A 28 3.42 19.79 -3.68
N VAL A 29 3.51 21.11 -3.50
CA VAL A 29 3.49 21.77 -2.19
C VAL A 29 2.12 21.63 -1.52
N VAL A 30 1.03 21.67 -2.30
CA VAL A 30 -0.33 21.47 -1.78
C VAL A 30 -0.50 20.06 -1.22
N ARG A 31 -0.07 19.03 -1.98
CA ARG A 31 -0.12 17.63 -1.51
C ARG A 31 0.70 17.42 -0.25
N SER A 32 1.95 17.88 -0.25
CA SER A 32 2.84 17.73 0.92
C SER A 32 2.24 18.37 2.19
N ASN A 33 1.60 19.53 2.08
CA ASN A 33 0.97 20.18 3.24
C ASN A 33 -0.27 19.44 3.75
N ILE A 34 -1.04 18.81 2.87
CA ILE A 34 -2.20 18.00 3.25
C ILE A 34 -1.77 16.69 3.91
N GLU A 35 -0.73 16.04 3.39
CA GLU A 35 -0.15 14.83 3.99
C GLU A 35 0.48 15.11 5.37
N LYS A 36 1.12 16.27 5.55
CA LYS A 36 1.70 16.70 6.84
C LYS A 36 0.68 16.76 7.97
N VAL A 37 -0.59 17.00 7.66
CA VAL A 37 -1.68 17.05 8.65
C VAL A 37 -2.47 15.73 8.72
N GLY A 38 -1.93 14.66 8.12
CA GLY A 38 -2.57 13.33 8.09
C GLY A 38 -3.78 13.26 7.14
N GLY A 39 -3.86 14.17 6.17
CA GLY A 39 -4.90 14.17 5.14
C GLY A 39 -4.44 13.56 3.82
N SER A 40 -5.35 13.52 2.84
CA SER A 40 -5.08 13.09 1.47
C SER A 40 -5.74 14.03 0.44
N ILE A 41 -5.24 14.02 -0.80
CA ILE A 41 -5.78 14.80 -1.91
C ILE A 41 -5.90 13.94 -3.19
N ASP A 42 -7.09 13.94 -3.79
CA ASP A 42 -7.43 13.25 -5.02
C ASP A 42 -7.93 14.22 -6.09
N VAL A 43 -7.71 13.87 -7.36
CA VAL A 43 -8.11 14.69 -8.52
C VAL A 43 -8.91 13.87 -9.51
N SER A 44 -10.09 14.38 -9.84
CA SER A 44 -10.93 13.89 -10.92
C SER A 44 -11.07 14.96 -11.98
N THR A 45 -10.84 14.64 -13.25
CA THR A 45 -11.06 15.59 -14.34
C THR A 45 -11.64 14.90 -15.56
N LYS A 46 -12.45 15.66 -16.29
CA LYS A 46 -12.96 15.27 -17.60
C LYS A 46 -12.82 16.47 -18.55
N PRO A 47 -12.15 16.30 -19.71
CA PRO A 47 -12.05 17.37 -20.70
C PRO A 47 -13.42 17.92 -21.09
N GLY A 48 -13.58 19.24 -21.06
CA GLY A 48 -14.86 19.91 -21.36
C GLY A 48 -15.87 19.92 -20.21
N GLU A 49 -15.67 19.13 -19.15
CA GLU A 49 -16.54 19.07 -17.96
C GLU A 49 -15.88 19.62 -16.68
N GLY A 50 -14.57 19.87 -16.71
CA GLY A 50 -13.83 20.53 -15.62
C GLY A 50 -12.95 19.60 -14.79
N THR A 51 -12.46 20.11 -13.65
CA THR A 51 -11.55 19.42 -12.73
C THR A 51 -12.03 19.60 -11.30
N SER A 52 -12.16 18.50 -10.55
CA SER A 52 -12.56 18.48 -9.15
C SER A 52 -11.42 17.92 -8.28
N PHE A 53 -11.09 18.65 -7.22
CA PHE A 53 -10.13 18.24 -6.20
C PHE A 53 -10.90 17.78 -4.95
N HIS A 54 -10.59 16.58 -4.45
CA HIS A 54 -11.17 16.03 -3.23
C HIS A 54 -10.10 15.99 -2.15
N LEU A 55 -10.33 16.71 -1.05
CA LEU A 55 -9.40 16.79 0.07
C LEU A 55 -10.03 16.10 1.27
N GLN A 56 -9.33 15.15 1.86
CA GLN A 56 -9.72 14.50 3.10
C GLN A 56 -8.79 14.98 4.21
N LEU A 57 -9.36 15.62 5.24
CA LEU A 57 -8.62 16.17 6.36
C LEU A 57 -9.24 15.67 7.67
N PRO A 58 -8.42 15.29 8.68
CA PRO A 58 -8.93 14.95 10.01
C PRO A 58 -9.64 16.16 10.65
N LEU A 59 -10.83 15.94 11.23
CA LEU A 59 -11.71 17.00 11.76
C LEU A 59 -11.27 17.57 13.12
N THR A 60 -10.37 16.90 13.84
CA THR A 60 -10.00 17.21 15.24
C THR A 60 -8.49 17.18 15.48
N LEU A 61 -8.06 17.68 16.65
CA LEU A 61 -6.69 17.55 17.20
C LEU A 61 -6.06 16.22 16.78
N SER A 62 -5.00 16.27 15.97
CA SER A 62 -4.40 15.08 15.36
C SER A 62 -3.71 14.25 16.44
N ILE A 63 -4.36 13.18 16.87
CA ILE A 63 -3.74 12.11 17.65
C ILE A 63 -2.89 11.31 16.66
N ILE A 64 -1.58 11.26 16.90
CA ILE A 64 -0.61 10.52 16.09
C ILE A 64 0.05 9.47 16.95
N ALA A 65 0.05 8.22 16.51
CA ALA A 65 0.87 7.18 17.12
C ALA A 65 2.35 7.48 16.85
N ALA A 66 3.14 7.71 17.89
CA ALA A 66 4.55 8.05 17.78
C ALA A 66 5.43 7.11 18.61
N LEU A 67 6.71 7.02 18.24
CA LEU A 67 7.77 6.43 19.05
C LEU A 67 8.59 7.56 19.67
N THR A 68 8.80 7.50 20.97
CA THR A 68 9.62 8.49 21.69
C THR A 68 11.09 8.08 21.64
N VAL A 69 11.96 9.00 21.26
CA VAL A 69 13.42 8.78 21.16
C VAL A 69 14.17 9.84 21.94
N GLU A 70 15.36 9.49 22.43
CA GLU A 70 16.22 10.37 23.22
C GLU A 70 17.53 10.65 22.51
N VAL A 71 17.94 11.92 22.56
CA VAL A 71 19.26 12.38 22.13
C VAL A 71 19.75 13.46 23.08
N ASP A 72 20.95 13.29 23.62
CA ASP A 72 21.61 14.20 24.56
C ASP A 72 20.69 14.61 25.73
N GLY A 73 19.92 13.64 26.25
CA GLY A 73 19.00 13.82 27.37
C GLY A 73 17.68 14.53 27.02
N GLN A 74 17.41 14.82 25.75
CA GLN A 74 16.16 15.42 25.26
C GLN A 74 15.31 14.40 24.53
N LEU A 75 13.99 14.45 24.76
CA LEU A 75 13.02 13.54 24.15
C LEU A 75 12.37 14.18 22.92
N TYR A 76 12.17 13.35 21.89
CA TYR A 76 11.55 13.70 20.63
C TYR A 76 10.56 12.61 20.22
N ALA A 77 9.52 12.97 19.47
CA ALA A 77 8.56 12.02 18.91
C ALA A 77 8.83 11.80 17.42
N ILE A 78 8.80 10.54 16.98
CA ILE A 78 8.83 10.14 15.57
C ILE A 78 7.47 9.52 15.23
N PRO A 79 6.76 9.98 14.19
CA PRO A 79 5.53 9.32 13.75
C PRO A 79 5.79 7.85 13.41
N ARG A 80 5.02 6.94 14.01
CA ARG A 80 5.18 5.49 13.82
C ARG A 80 5.01 5.06 12.37
N SER A 81 4.23 5.81 11.58
CA SER A 81 4.02 5.57 10.15
C SER A 81 5.31 5.57 9.32
N TYR A 82 6.38 6.22 9.80
CA TYR A 82 7.68 6.22 9.13
C TYR A 82 8.61 5.12 9.64
N ILE A 83 8.28 4.42 10.73
CA ILE A 83 9.21 3.50 11.39
C ILE A 83 9.05 2.11 10.80
N GLU A 84 10.12 1.64 10.15
CA GLU A 84 10.23 0.28 9.65
C GLU A 84 10.65 -0.67 10.77
N GLU A 85 11.74 -0.33 11.47
CA GLU A 85 12.37 -1.20 12.46
C GLU A 85 13.25 -0.41 13.43
N VAL A 86 13.48 -0.95 14.63
CA VAL A 86 14.47 -0.44 15.60
C VAL A 86 15.58 -1.48 15.75
N ALA A 87 16.81 -1.05 15.52
CA ALA A 87 17.99 -1.91 15.49
C ALA A 87 19.04 -1.42 16.51
N PHE A 88 19.69 -2.35 17.20
CA PHE A 88 20.72 -2.04 18.20
C PHE A 88 22.11 -2.33 17.60
N ALA A 89 22.90 -1.28 17.37
CA ALA A 89 24.15 -1.37 16.63
C ALA A 89 25.17 -2.33 17.23
N ASN A 90 25.25 -2.42 18.56
CA ASN A 90 26.17 -3.30 19.29
C ASN A 90 25.73 -4.77 19.36
N VAL A 91 24.43 -5.05 19.26
CA VAL A 91 23.89 -6.41 19.43
C VAL A 91 23.76 -7.14 18.09
N GLN A 92 23.53 -6.41 16.99
CA GLN A 92 23.20 -6.99 15.69
C GLN A 92 24.36 -7.01 14.69
N GLY A 93 25.59 -6.68 15.10
CA GLY A 93 26.76 -6.75 14.22
C GLY A 93 26.68 -5.84 13.00
N ILE A 94 26.02 -4.70 13.13
CA ILE A 94 25.77 -3.76 12.03
C ILE A 94 27.11 -3.22 11.51
N GLU A 95 27.40 -3.48 10.24
CA GLU A 95 28.60 -2.97 9.60
C GLU A 95 28.41 -1.52 9.18
N PHE A 96 29.38 -0.67 9.55
CA PHE A 96 29.38 0.74 9.18
C PHE A 96 30.40 1.00 8.08
N ALA A 97 29.95 1.63 7.00
CA ALA A 97 30.81 2.07 5.91
C ALA A 97 30.69 3.59 5.73
N ARG A 98 31.75 4.24 5.24
CA ARG A 98 31.72 5.66 4.87
C ARG A 98 32.08 5.81 3.40
N VAL A 99 31.27 6.56 2.67
CA VAL A 99 31.48 6.88 1.25
C VAL A 99 31.38 8.40 1.10
N GLY A 100 32.51 9.07 0.90
CA GLY A 100 32.61 10.53 0.99
C GLY A 100 32.22 11.03 2.38
N GLU A 101 31.29 12.00 2.44
CA GLU A 101 30.73 12.53 3.70
C GLU A 101 29.56 11.71 4.24
N ARG A 102 29.11 10.65 3.55
CA ARG A 102 27.93 9.87 3.95
C ARG A 102 28.32 8.65 4.78
N GLN A 103 27.61 8.47 5.88
CA GLN A 103 27.67 7.25 6.66
C GLN A 103 26.61 6.26 6.13
N LEU A 104 26.99 5.01 5.99
CA LEU A 104 26.14 3.90 5.56
C LEU A 104 26.19 2.80 6.62
N ILE A 105 25.09 2.06 6.74
CA ILE A 105 25.03 0.78 7.44
C ILE A 105 24.69 -0.34 6.48
N THR A 106 25.20 -1.54 6.73
CA THR A 106 24.66 -2.75 6.12
C THR A 106 23.54 -3.27 7.00
N PHE A 107 22.32 -3.24 6.49
CA PHE A 107 21.14 -3.78 7.16
C PHE A 107 20.43 -4.75 6.21
N ARG A 108 20.31 -6.03 6.62
CA ARG A 108 19.80 -7.13 5.78
C ARG A 108 20.44 -7.12 4.37
N ASP A 109 21.76 -7.10 4.35
CA ASP A 109 22.60 -7.10 3.14
C ASP A 109 22.39 -5.91 2.18
N ARG A 110 21.64 -4.88 2.60
CA ARG A 110 21.46 -3.62 1.87
C ARG A 110 22.23 -2.49 2.54
N ARG A 111 22.88 -1.65 1.73
CA ARG A 111 23.51 -0.40 2.21
C ARG A 111 22.45 0.68 2.39
N VAL A 112 22.19 1.04 3.63
CA VAL A 112 21.22 2.06 4.03
C VAL A 112 21.99 3.29 4.51
N PRO A 113 21.70 4.51 4.01
CA PRO A 113 22.32 5.70 4.54
C PRO A 113 21.88 5.94 5.99
N CYS A 114 22.80 6.38 6.83
CA CYS A 114 22.48 6.69 8.22
C CYS A 114 22.91 8.10 8.60
N VAL A 115 22.10 8.73 9.44
CA VAL A 115 22.31 10.10 9.94
C VAL A 115 22.11 10.11 11.45
N ALA A 116 23.01 10.76 12.18
CA ALA A 116 22.86 10.92 13.61
C ALA A 116 21.90 12.08 13.89
N LEU A 117 20.91 11.89 14.76
CA LEU A 117 19.95 12.94 15.07
C LEU A 117 20.60 14.15 15.76
N SER A 118 21.67 13.94 16.56
CA SER A 118 22.47 15.05 17.13
C SER A 118 23.21 15.86 16.07
N ASP A 119 23.64 15.22 14.98
CA ASP A 119 24.22 15.91 13.82
C ASP A 119 23.16 16.74 13.09
N VAL A 120 21.91 16.23 12.96
CA VAL A 120 20.78 17.00 12.39
C VAL A 120 20.56 18.31 13.14
N PHE A 121 20.73 18.29 14.47
CA PHE A 121 20.64 19.49 15.31
C PHE A 121 21.92 20.34 15.35
N GLY A 122 22.98 19.94 14.64
CA GLY A 122 24.28 20.64 14.62
C GLY A 122 25.05 20.56 15.94
N GLN A 123 24.73 19.58 16.79
CA GLN A 123 25.29 19.44 18.15
C GLN A 123 26.60 18.65 18.18
N ILE A 124 26.82 17.75 17.20
CA ILE A 124 27.99 16.87 17.14
C ILE A 124 28.56 16.84 15.72
N ASP A 125 29.88 16.73 15.62
CA ASP A 125 30.57 16.36 14.38
C ASP A 125 30.20 14.90 14.02
N PRO A 126 29.55 14.64 12.87
CA PRO A 126 29.16 13.29 12.45
C PRO A 126 30.34 12.32 12.36
N ARG A 127 31.58 12.81 12.23
CA ARG A 127 32.80 11.99 12.23
C ARG A 127 33.18 11.44 13.60
N ARG A 128 32.70 12.07 14.67
CA ARG A 128 32.97 11.69 16.07
C ARG A 128 31.82 10.92 16.70
N TYR A 129 30.74 10.71 15.96
CA TYR A 129 29.58 9.99 16.46
C TYR A 129 29.91 8.50 16.66
N ALA A 130 29.75 8.02 17.90
CA ALA A 130 30.07 6.65 18.29
C ALA A 130 28.96 5.67 17.88
N TRP A 131 28.79 5.45 16.58
CA TRP A 131 27.71 4.64 16.00
C TRP A 131 27.52 3.26 16.64
N GLY A 132 28.62 2.58 16.99
CA GLY A 132 28.59 1.24 17.56
C GLY A 132 27.92 1.14 18.94
N SER A 133 27.64 2.24 19.63
CA SER A 133 26.97 2.23 20.95
C SER A 133 25.57 2.86 20.92
N LYS A 134 25.00 3.07 19.73
CA LYS A 134 23.76 3.84 19.54
C LYS A 134 22.63 2.93 19.07
N THR A 135 21.41 3.44 19.23
CA THR A 135 20.21 2.80 18.70
C THR A 135 19.92 3.39 17.32
N LEU A 136 19.56 2.56 16.35
CA LEU A 136 19.23 2.96 14.99
C LEU A 136 17.73 2.78 14.77
N VAL A 137 17.04 3.85 14.40
CA VAL A 137 15.64 3.80 13.98
C VAL A 137 15.62 3.82 12.46
N LEU A 138 15.17 2.73 11.85
CA LEU A 138 15.07 2.62 10.40
C LEU A 138 13.76 3.26 9.97
N LEU A 139 13.87 4.26 9.09
CA LEU A 139 12.78 5.10 8.66
C LEU A 139 12.54 4.91 7.17
N ARG A 140 11.29 4.67 6.77
CA ARG A 140 10.83 4.56 5.39
C ARG A 140 10.00 5.78 5.02
N LEU A 141 10.41 6.49 3.97
CA LEU A 141 9.67 7.64 3.42
C LEU A 141 8.53 7.17 2.52
N ALA A 142 7.61 8.08 2.19
CA ALA A 142 6.55 7.81 1.21
C ALA A 142 7.09 7.47 -0.20
N SER A 143 8.32 7.89 -0.51
CA SER A 143 9.08 7.53 -1.72
C SER A 143 9.65 6.10 -1.69
N ASP A 144 9.34 5.31 -0.66
CA ASP A 144 9.90 3.98 -0.35
C ASP A 144 11.41 3.96 -0.02
N GLU A 145 12.01 5.15 0.10
CA GLU A 145 13.41 5.29 0.48
C GLU A 145 13.59 5.05 1.98
N ILE A 146 14.62 4.27 2.33
CA ILE A 146 14.94 3.93 3.71
C ILE A 146 16.23 4.62 4.11
N PHE A 147 16.24 5.19 5.32
CA PHE A 147 17.46 5.63 5.98
C PHE A 147 17.41 5.28 7.46
N ALA A 148 18.58 5.18 8.11
CA ALA A 148 18.67 4.94 9.54
C ALA A 148 18.95 6.24 10.29
N LEU A 149 18.19 6.51 11.34
CA LEU A 149 18.38 7.62 12.24
C LEU A 149 19.05 7.12 13.53
N GLY A 150 20.27 7.56 13.79
CA GLY A 150 21.00 7.25 15.02
C GLY A 150 20.50 8.10 16.19
N VAL A 151 20.11 7.45 17.27
CA VAL A 151 19.64 8.06 18.53
C VAL A 151 20.32 7.41 19.73
N ASP A 152 20.24 8.04 20.90
CA ASP A 152 20.83 7.48 22.13
C ASP A 152 19.99 6.35 22.67
N ARG A 153 18.68 6.58 22.77
CA ARG A 153 17.73 5.61 23.32
C ARG A 153 16.39 5.70 22.60
N VAL A 154 15.73 4.56 22.51
CA VAL A 154 14.32 4.46 22.12
C VAL A 154 13.52 4.16 23.38
N HIS A 155 12.40 4.85 23.56
CA HIS A 155 11.44 4.68 24.65
C HIS A 155 10.16 4.03 24.11
N ASP A 156 9.03 4.22 24.78
CA ASP A 156 7.75 3.61 24.42
C ASP A 156 7.06 4.26 23.21
N HIS A 157 6.04 3.54 22.74
CA HIS A 157 5.07 4.05 21.76
C HIS A 157 3.90 4.69 22.49
N GLU A 158 3.54 5.91 22.10
CA GLU A 158 2.45 6.68 22.71
C GLU A 158 1.59 7.36 21.63
N ASP A 159 0.30 7.50 21.92
CA ASP A 159 -0.62 8.28 21.09
C ASP A 159 -0.55 9.75 21.54
N VAL A 160 0.04 10.59 20.69
CA VAL A 160 0.38 11.96 21.06
C VAL A 160 -0.50 12.98 20.34
N VAL A 161 -0.95 14.01 21.06
CA VAL A 161 -1.76 15.10 20.48
C VAL A 161 -0.86 16.19 19.94
N VAL A 162 -0.80 16.30 18.62
CA VAL A 162 0.09 17.25 17.97
C VAL A 162 -0.55 18.62 17.87
N LYS A 163 0.18 19.63 18.35
CA LYS A 163 -0.19 21.05 18.28
C LYS A 163 0.79 21.78 17.36
N PRO A 164 0.31 22.74 16.56
CA PRO A 164 1.19 23.63 15.81
C PRO A 164 2.13 24.40 16.74
N ILE A 165 3.36 24.60 16.31
CA ILE A 165 4.32 25.47 16.99
C ILE A 165 4.49 26.79 16.22
N ALA A 166 5.17 27.77 16.82
CA ALA A 166 5.42 29.06 16.21
C ALA A 166 6.01 28.93 14.79
N PRO A 167 5.54 29.75 13.81
CA PRO A 167 5.99 29.66 12.42
C PRO A 167 7.51 29.70 12.22
N ALA A 168 8.22 30.52 12.99
CA ALA A 168 9.68 30.61 12.94
C ALA A 168 10.38 29.27 13.28
N ILE A 169 9.76 28.44 14.13
CA ILE A 169 10.29 27.11 14.46
C ILE A 169 9.94 26.11 13.34
N MET A 170 8.74 26.19 12.78
CA MET A 170 8.34 25.37 11.62
C MET A 170 9.23 25.63 10.40
N GLU A 171 9.73 26.86 10.21
CA GLU A 171 10.67 27.23 9.13
C GLU A 171 12.02 26.51 9.20
N THR A 172 12.42 26.00 10.37
CA THR A 172 13.62 25.15 10.50
C THR A 172 13.46 23.81 9.76
N LYS A 173 12.22 23.39 9.50
CA LYS A 173 11.85 22.11 8.89
C LYS A 173 12.39 20.88 9.64
N LEU A 174 12.71 21.04 10.93
CA LEU A 174 13.11 19.93 11.80
C LEU A 174 11.91 19.31 12.51
N TYR A 175 10.85 20.10 12.68
CA TYR A 175 9.72 19.75 13.54
C TYR A 175 8.40 19.87 12.80
N GLY A 176 7.54 18.86 12.94
CA GLY A 176 6.16 18.85 12.44
C GLY A 176 5.15 19.46 13.43
N GLY A 177 5.56 19.67 14.67
CA GLY A 177 4.72 20.24 15.73
C GLY A 177 5.31 19.98 17.11
N THR A 178 4.52 20.29 18.14
CA THR A 178 4.83 19.98 19.54
C THR A 178 3.73 19.11 20.12
N THR A 179 4.07 18.26 21.08
CA THR A 179 3.12 17.45 21.83
C THR A 179 3.51 17.40 23.31
N LEU A 180 2.60 16.90 24.14
CA LEU A 180 2.85 16.56 25.54
C LEU A 180 2.85 15.04 25.68
N LEU A 181 3.81 14.50 26.43
CA LEU A 181 3.78 13.12 26.92
C LEU A 181 2.72 12.97 28.04
N ASP A 182 2.43 11.73 28.43
CA ASP A 182 1.49 11.43 29.53
C ASP A 182 1.87 12.06 30.88
N ASP A 183 3.17 12.29 31.10
CA ASP A 183 3.69 12.98 32.29
C ASP A 183 3.66 14.52 32.17
N GLY A 184 3.11 15.04 31.08
CA GLY A 184 2.98 16.46 30.80
C GLY A 184 4.24 17.14 30.29
N ARG A 185 5.35 16.42 30.07
CA ARG A 185 6.56 17.01 29.47
C ARG A 185 6.32 17.36 27.99
N PRO A 186 6.62 18.60 27.58
CA PRO A 186 6.54 18.97 26.18
C PRO A 186 7.71 18.40 25.40
N ILE A 187 7.41 17.78 24.26
CA ILE A 187 8.40 17.26 23.32
C ILE A 187 8.08 17.71 21.90
N MET A 188 9.06 17.61 21.03
CA MET A 188 8.95 18.01 19.63
C MET A 188 8.70 16.80 18.74
N LEU A 189 7.73 16.90 17.83
CA LEU A 189 7.50 15.91 16.78
C LEU A 189 8.46 16.19 15.62
N LEU A 190 9.24 15.21 15.19
CA LEU A 190 10.19 15.35 14.09
C LEU A 190 9.51 15.32 12.72
N ASP A 191 9.89 16.23 11.82
CA ASP A 191 9.49 16.22 10.41
C ASP A 191 10.47 15.34 9.61
N ILE A 192 10.19 14.03 9.59
CA ILE A 192 11.04 13.02 8.96
C ILE A 192 11.30 13.29 7.46
N PRO A 193 10.28 13.59 6.62
CA PRO A 193 10.52 13.94 5.22
C PRO A 193 11.44 15.15 5.05
N SER A 194 11.24 16.21 5.84
CA SER A 194 12.08 17.40 5.75
C SER A 194 13.52 17.17 6.21
N ILE A 195 13.72 16.36 7.26
CA ILE A 195 15.05 15.95 7.72
C ILE A 195 15.76 15.14 6.63
N ALA A 196 15.06 14.19 5.98
CA ALA A 196 15.61 13.40 4.89
C ALA A 196 16.03 14.25 3.68
N ALA A 197 15.17 15.19 3.28
CA ALA A 197 15.45 16.13 2.21
C ALA A 197 16.66 17.04 2.53
N MET A 198 16.72 17.58 3.74
CA MET A 198 17.83 18.43 4.22
C MET A 198 19.18 17.69 4.18
N ARG A 199 19.17 16.38 4.43
CA ARG A 199 20.38 15.54 4.42
C ARG A 199 20.68 14.89 3.07
N GLY A 200 19.92 15.23 2.03
CA GLY A 200 20.12 14.68 0.69
C GLY A 200 19.95 13.16 0.65
N LEU A 201 19.04 12.63 1.48
CA LEU A 201 18.68 11.23 1.54
C LEU A 201 17.65 10.84 0.46
N ASN A 202 17.03 11.83 -0.18
CA ASN A 202 16.13 11.66 -1.31
C ASN A 202 16.92 11.52 -2.62
N SER A 203 16.55 10.55 -3.46
CA SER A 203 17.20 10.20 -4.72
C SER A 203 17.23 11.34 -5.75
N GLU A 204 16.36 12.35 -5.64
CA GLU A 204 16.33 13.48 -6.58
C GLU A 204 17.63 14.32 -6.59
N ILE A 205 18.38 14.34 -5.47
CA ILE A 205 19.68 15.05 -5.40
C ILE A 205 20.81 14.22 -6.05
N LYS A 206 20.65 12.90 -6.20
CA LYS A 206 21.62 12.04 -6.91
C LYS A 206 21.76 12.44 -8.38
N ASN A 207 20.71 12.95 -9.02
CA ASN A 207 20.76 13.35 -10.43
C ASN A 207 21.49 14.68 -10.69
N ARG A 208 21.73 15.53 -9.67
CA ARG A 208 22.46 16.80 -9.86
C ARG A 208 23.94 16.71 -9.49
N ALA A 209 24.28 15.98 -8.43
CA ALA A 209 25.68 15.85 -8.00
C ALA A 209 26.47 14.85 -8.87
N ALA A 210 25.83 13.76 -9.33
CA ALA A 210 26.50 12.75 -10.18
C ALA A 210 26.69 13.19 -11.65
N ARG A 211 26.02 14.27 -12.10
CA ARG A 211 26.15 14.78 -13.47
C ARG A 211 27.40 15.62 -13.73
N SER A 212 28.22 15.89 -12.72
CA SER A 212 29.36 16.83 -12.86
C SER A 212 30.71 16.15 -13.07
N GLU A 213 30.84 14.83 -12.86
CA GLU A 213 32.14 14.16 -12.92
C GLU A 213 32.21 12.95 -13.88
N ASP A 214 31.10 12.37 -14.35
CA ASP A 214 31.12 11.21 -15.24
C ASP A 214 30.74 11.53 -16.69
N ASN A 215 31.38 12.54 -17.27
CA ASN A 215 31.42 12.73 -18.73
C ASN A 215 32.56 11.91 -19.35
N ALA A 216 32.53 10.58 -19.19
CA ALA A 216 33.39 9.65 -19.95
C ALA A 216 32.97 8.17 -19.85
N ALA A 217 31.70 7.82 -20.07
CA ALA A 217 31.33 6.51 -20.63
C ALA A 217 29.83 6.46 -20.91
N ASP A 218 29.50 6.59 -22.19
CA ASP A 218 28.17 6.31 -22.71
C ASP A 218 27.95 4.79 -22.69
N GLN A 219 26.99 4.32 -21.88
CA GLN A 219 26.31 3.04 -22.05
C GLN A 219 24.99 3.08 -21.25
N THR A 220 23.89 3.03 -22.00
CA THR A 220 22.49 2.85 -21.56
C THR A 220 22.36 1.91 -20.36
N ALA A 221 22.26 2.45 -19.14
CA ALA A 221 21.94 1.67 -17.96
C ALA A 221 20.45 1.28 -18.01
N LYS A 222 20.18 0.00 -18.28
CA LYS A 222 18.85 -0.60 -18.17
C LYS A 222 18.29 -0.39 -16.78
N ALA A 223 17.02 0.00 -16.71
CA ALA A 223 16.29 0.08 -15.44
C ALA A 223 16.23 -1.30 -14.79
N SER A 224 16.79 -1.41 -13.57
CA SER A 224 16.79 -2.65 -12.81
C SER A 224 15.42 -2.89 -12.17
N VAL A 225 14.81 -4.05 -12.42
CA VAL A 225 13.50 -4.41 -11.85
C VAL A 225 13.70 -5.30 -10.62
N PRO A 226 13.20 -4.94 -9.42
CA PRO A 226 13.34 -5.76 -8.23
C PRO A 226 12.46 -7.01 -8.29
N VAL A 227 13.03 -8.16 -7.95
CA VAL A 227 12.37 -9.47 -7.95
C VAL A 227 12.67 -10.25 -6.66
N MET A 228 11.73 -11.07 -6.22
CA MET A 228 11.91 -12.03 -5.13
C MET A 228 12.24 -13.41 -5.71
N LEU A 229 13.37 -13.96 -5.30
CA LEU A 229 13.81 -15.32 -5.59
C LEU A 229 13.23 -16.31 -4.57
N PHE A 230 12.71 -17.43 -5.06
CA PHE A 230 12.18 -18.50 -4.23
C PHE A 230 12.38 -19.87 -4.89
N GLU A 231 12.30 -20.93 -4.09
CA GLU A 231 12.28 -22.31 -4.56
C GLU A 231 10.83 -22.82 -4.58
N GLY A 232 10.37 -23.32 -5.73
CA GLY A 232 9.07 -23.98 -5.85
C GLY A 232 9.06 -25.37 -5.20
N LEU A 233 7.88 -26.00 -5.11
CA LEU A 233 7.78 -27.37 -4.59
C LEU A 233 8.53 -28.41 -5.44
N ASP A 234 8.77 -28.10 -6.71
CA ASP A 234 9.58 -28.91 -7.63
C ASP A 234 11.10 -28.74 -7.43
N GLY A 235 11.51 -27.96 -6.43
CA GLY A 235 12.91 -27.66 -6.14
C GLY A 235 13.57 -26.69 -7.10
N ARG A 236 12.83 -26.08 -8.03
CA ARG A 236 13.38 -25.14 -9.00
C ARG A 236 13.32 -23.71 -8.46
N LYS A 237 14.44 -22.99 -8.61
CA LYS A 237 14.50 -21.55 -8.33
C LYS A 237 13.68 -20.79 -9.38
N ARG A 238 12.85 -19.86 -8.92
CA ARG A 238 12.03 -18.95 -9.73
C ARG A 238 12.09 -17.55 -9.14
N ALA A 239 11.67 -16.57 -9.93
CA ALA A 239 11.53 -15.19 -9.52
C ALA A 239 10.07 -14.74 -9.65
N ILE A 240 9.66 -13.80 -8.82
CA ILE A 240 8.43 -13.01 -9.02
C ILE A 240 8.75 -11.53 -8.79
N ARG A 241 8.07 -10.62 -9.47
CA ARG A 241 8.28 -9.17 -9.28
C ARG A 241 7.98 -8.79 -7.84
N LEU A 242 8.90 -8.08 -7.20
CA LEU A 242 8.80 -7.79 -5.77
C LEU A 242 7.54 -6.97 -5.43
N GLU A 243 7.12 -6.10 -6.35
CA GLU A 243 5.90 -5.28 -6.24
C GLU A 243 4.61 -6.10 -6.08
N MET A 244 4.60 -7.35 -6.56
CA MET A 244 3.45 -8.23 -6.40
C MET A 244 3.40 -8.85 -5.01
N VAL A 245 4.51 -8.88 -4.26
CA VAL A 245 4.60 -9.57 -2.97
C VAL A 245 4.15 -8.62 -1.85
N ARG A 246 3.01 -8.90 -1.22
CA ARG A 246 2.53 -8.17 -0.04
C ARG A 246 3.24 -8.59 1.23
N ARG A 247 3.39 -9.90 1.43
CA ARG A 247 4.06 -10.50 2.59
C ARG A 247 4.32 -11.98 2.37
N ILE A 248 5.03 -12.60 3.31
CA ILE A 248 5.25 -14.04 3.37
C ILE A 248 4.43 -14.57 4.55
N ASP A 249 3.53 -15.51 4.29
CA ASP A 249 2.77 -16.21 5.33
C ASP A 249 3.38 -17.59 5.59
N THR A 250 3.12 -18.10 6.80
CA THR A 250 3.42 -19.48 7.17
C THR A 250 2.18 -20.10 7.77
N VAL A 251 1.74 -21.23 7.21
CA VAL A 251 0.52 -21.93 7.64
C VAL A 251 0.84 -23.39 7.95
N GLU A 252 0.01 -24.02 8.78
CA GLU A 252 0.03 -25.47 8.95
C GLU A 252 -0.56 -26.15 7.71
N ARG A 253 -0.07 -27.34 7.33
CA ARG A 253 -0.57 -28.10 6.15
C ARG A 253 -2.10 -28.24 6.13
N GLY A 254 -2.73 -28.42 7.29
CA GLY A 254 -4.19 -28.56 7.41
C GLY A 254 -4.99 -27.30 7.07
N ALA A 255 -4.34 -26.14 6.92
CA ALA A 255 -4.98 -24.92 6.44
C ALA A 255 -5.08 -24.84 4.91
N ILE A 256 -4.39 -25.74 4.21
CA ILE A 256 -4.39 -25.84 2.74
C ILE A 256 -5.35 -26.95 2.33
N ASP A 257 -6.22 -26.61 1.38
CA ASP A 257 -7.21 -27.51 0.80
C ASP A 257 -7.06 -27.51 -0.72
N ILE A 258 -6.81 -28.69 -1.29
CA ILE A 258 -6.55 -28.88 -2.72
C ILE A 258 -7.51 -29.97 -3.23
N GLU A 259 -8.58 -29.53 -3.91
CA GLU A 259 -9.58 -30.39 -4.52
C GLU A 259 -9.61 -30.16 -6.04
N GLY A 260 -8.90 -31.01 -6.80
CA GLY A 260 -8.85 -30.93 -8.26
C GLY A 260 -8.29 -29.58 -8.74
N ALA A 261 -9.10 -28.81 -9.48
CA ALA A 261 -8.71 -27.48 -9.98
C ALA A 261 -8.90 -26.36 -8.93
N ARG A 262 -9.46 -26.67 -7.75
CA ARG A 262 -9.72 -25.70 -6.70
C ARG A 262 -8.71 -25.89 -5.57
N ALA A 263 -7.73 -25.01 -5.51
CA ALA A 263 -6.78 -24.94 -4.42
C ALA A 263 -6.97 -23.64 -3.63
N GLN A 264 -7.06 -23.76 -2.32
CA GLN A 264 -7.34 -22.67 -1.41
C GLN A 264 -6.59 -22.82 -0.08
N VAL A 265 -6.42 -21.73 0.64
CA VAL A 265 -5.74 -21.70 1.93
C VAL A 265 -6.41 -20.75 2.90
N VAL A 266 -6.52 -21.16 4.17
CA VAL A 266 -7.09 -20.33 5.24
C VAL A 266 -5.97 -19.61 5.97
N ILE A 267 -6.03 -18.27 6.01
CA ILE A 267 -5.05 -17.44 6.72
C ILE A 267 -5.77 -16.35 7.49
N GLY A 268 -5.64 -16.36 8.81
CA GLY A 268 -6.32 -15.37 9.67
C GLY A 268 -7.85 -15.47 9.62
N GLY A 269 -8.40 -16.65 9.29
CA GLY A 269 -9.84 -16.86 9.14
C GLY A 269 -10.41 -16.51 7.77
N GLU A 270 -9.59 -16.00 6.85
CA GLU A 270 -9.98 -15.70 5.48
C GLU A 270 -9.45 -16.76 4.51
N ILE A 271 -10.20 -17.04 3.44
CA ILE A 271 -9.86 -18.07 2.43
C ILE A 271 -9.22 -17.39 1.23
N PHE A 272 -8.01 -17.76 0.86
CA PHE A 272 -7.32 -17.25 -0.33
C PHE A 272 -7.21 -18.34 -1.39
N ALA A 273 -7.29 -17.96 -2.67
CA ALA A 273 -6.92 -18.87 -3.75
C ALA A 273 -5.44 -19.24 -3.62
N LEU A 274 -5.10 -20.49 -3.89
CA LEU A 274 -3.75 -21.02 -3.78
C LEU A 274 -3.22 -21.37 -5.17
N ALA A 275 -2.01 -20.92 -5.47
CA ALA A 275 -1.24 -21.25 -6.67
C ALA A 275 0.09 -21.91 -6.30
N GLY A 276 0.80 -22.46 -7.29
CA GLY A 276 2.13 -23.06 -7.08
C GLY A 276 2.13 -24.46 -6.45
N HIS A 277 0.96 -25.08 -6.32
CA HIS A 277 0.82 -26.43 -5.75
C HIS A 277 1.12 -27.56 -6.75
N ASP A 278 1.17 -27.27 -8.05
CA ASP A 278 1.30 -28.29 -9.12
C ASP A 278 2.71 -28.90 -9.21
N GLY A 279 3.70 -28.32 -8.54
CA GLY A 279 5.11 -28.67 -8.69
C GLY A 279 5.61 -29.81 -7.79
N GLY A 280 4.85 -30.26 -6.79
CA GLY A 280 5.34 -31.28 -5.86
C GLY A 280 4.43 -31.50 -4.65
N GLU A 281 4.86 -32.37 -3.75
CA GLU A 281 4.10 -32.66 -2.53
C GLU A 281 4.19 -31.49 -1.52
N LEU A 282 3.07 -31.28 -0.81
CA LEU A 282 3.00 -30.35 0.31
C LEU A 282 3.95 -30.81 1.44
N PRO A 283 4.77 -29.91 2.02
CA PRO A 283 5.54 -30.20 3.22
C PRO A 283 4.67 -30.80 4.35
N GLU A 284 5.19 -31.78 5.08
CA GLU A 284 4.44 -32.46 6.16
C GLU A 284 4.10 -31.55 7.35
N GLY A 285 4.85 -30.45 7.52
CA GLY A 285 4.64 -29.47 8.60
C GLY A 285 4.12 -28.12 8.09
N ARG A 286 4.91 -27.08 8.33
CA ARG A 286 4.57 -25.71 7.95
C ARG A 286 4.86 -25.44 6.49
N CYS A 287 3.91 -24.82 5.82
CA CYS A 287 3.98 -24.40 4.42
C CYS A 287 4.23 -22.89 4.35
N ARG A 288 5.18 -22.46 3.51
CA ARG A 288 5.47 -21.03 3.26
C ARG A 288 4.70 -20.56 2.04
N LEU A 289 4.11 -19.38 2.13
CA LEU A 289 3.28 -18.80 1.08
C LEU A 289 3.73 -17.38 0.79
N LEU A 290 3.84 -17.01 -0.47
CA LEU A 290 3.91 -15.60 -0.88
C LEU A 290 2.49 -15.08 -1.03
N ARG A 291 2.11 -14.09 -0.24
CA ARG A 291 0.85 -13.36 -0.45
C ARG A 291 1.06 -12.36 -1.57
N LEU A 292 0.37 -12.57 -2.67
CA LEU A 292 0.51 -11.78 -3.87
C LEU A 292 -0.69 -10.87 -4.06
N SER A 293 -0.46 -9.65 -4.56
CA SER A 293 -1.51 -8.69 -4.88
C SER A 293 -1.20 -7.92 -6.16
N ASP A 294 -2.24 -7.68 -6.97
CA ASP A 294 -2.22 -6.73 -8.09
C ASP A 294 -2.85 -5.37 -7.70
N GLY A 295 -3.21 -5.20 -6.42
CA GLY A 295 -3.94 -4.05 -5.89
C GLY A 295 -5.45 -4.27 -5.73
N ASP A 296 -6.06 -5.10 -6.58
CA ASP A 296 -7.51 -5.38 -6.57
C ASP A 296 -7.84 -6.77 -6.00
N ARG A 297 -6.93 -7.72 -6.16
CA ARG A 297 -7.05 -9.12 -5.77
C ARG A 297 -5.86 -9.54 -4.94
N GLU A 298 -6.10 -10.53 -4.09
CA GLU A 298 -5.04 -11.25 -3.39
C GLU A 298 -5.16 -12.75 -3.62
N LEU A 299 -4.01 -13.40 -3.75
CA LEU A 299 -3.88 -14.86 -3.78
C LEU A 299 -2.62 -15.28 -3.04
N SER A 300 -2.54 -16.55 -2.67
CA SER A 300 -1.36 -17.14 -2.04
C SER A 300 -0.62 -18.03 -3.04
N TYR A 301 0.69 -17.89 -3.12
CA TYR A 301 1.55 -18.76 -3.93
C TYR A 301 2.40 -19.64 -3.00
N LEU A 302 2.26 -20.95 -3.14
CA LEU A 302 2.97 -21.93 -2.33
C LEU A 302 4.44 -22.04 -2.77
N VAL A 303 5.35 -21.87 -1.81
CA VAL A 303 6.79 -21.97 -2.03
C VAL A 303 7.41 -22.92 -1.02
N ARG A 304 8.46 -23.62 -1.44
CA ARG A 304 9.26 -24.42 -0.53
C ARG A 304 10.09 -23.52 0.39
N GLU A 305 10.74 -22.53 -0.20
CA GLU A 305 11.57 -21.57 0.52
C GLU A 305 11.64 -20.23 -0.21
N VAL A 306 11.71 -19.12 0.54
CA VAL A 306 12.07 -17.81 -0.01
C VAL A 306 13.58 -17.66 0.13
N VAL A 307 14.26 -17.39 -0.97
CA VAL A 307 15.72 -17.33 -1.05
C VAL A 307 16.21 -15.92 -0.72
N ASP A 308 15.94 -14.94 -1.58
CA ASP A 308 16.39 -13.55 -1.39
C ASP A 308 15.63 -12.56 -2.33
N ALA A 309 15.82 -11.25 -2.15
CA ALA A 309 15.41 -10.22 -3.09
C ALA A 309 16.60 -9.78 -3.96
N SER A 310 16.50 -9.95 -5.27
CA SER A 310 17.55 -9.59 -6.23
C SER A 310 17.03 -8.61 -7.28
N ALA A 311 17.93 -8.09 -8.11
CA ALA A 311 17.60 -7.11 -9.13
C ALA A 311 17.79 -7.72 -10.53
N MET A 312 16.74 -7.75 -11.32
CA MET A 312 16.78 -8.14 -12.72
C MET A 312 17.30 -6.96 -13.55
N THR A 313 18.49 -7.12 -14.11
CA THR A 313 19.17 -6.09 -14.92
C THR A 313 19.23 -6.46 -16.41
N GLU A 314 19.02 -7.73 -16.74
CA GLU A 314 19.01 -8.25 -18.11
C GLU A 314 17.59 -8.28 -18.70
N ASP A 315 17.49 -8.40 -20.04
CA ASP A 315 16.18 -8.55 -20.68
C ASP A 315 15.61 -9.94 -20.40
N LEU A 316 14.29 -9.98 -20.31
CA LEU A 316 13.54 -11.22 -20.25
C LEU A 316 13.56 -11.91 -21.62
N VAL A 317 14.01 -13.18 -21.65
CA VAL A 317 13.87 -14.04 -22.83
C VAL A 317 12.53 -14.77 -22.71
N PRO A 318 11.56 -14.55 -23.63
CA PRO A 318 10.26 -15.20 -23.54
C PRO A 318 10.39 -16.72 -23.72
N VAL A 319 9.61 -17.48 -22.95
CA VAL A 319 9.51 -18.94 -23.06
C VAL A 319 8.11 -19.28 -23.55
N SER A 320 8.00 -20.08 -24.60
CA SER A 320 6.71 -20.42 -25.26
C SER A 320 5.98 -21.60 -24.64
N ASP A 321 6.65 -22.39 -23.80
CA ASP A 321 6.24 -23.77 -23.49
C ASP A 321 5.59 -23.92 -22.11
N ASP A 322 5.69 -22.91 -21.24
CA ASP A 322 5.08 -22.91 -19.90
C ASP A 322 4.24 -21.63 -19.69
N PRO A 323 2.90 -21.74 -19.62
CA PRO A 323 2.02 -20.58 -19.47
C PRO A 323 2.09 -19.90 -18.09
N ALA A 324 2.79 -20.48 -17.11
CA ALA A 324 3.00 -19.87 -15.79
C ALA A 324 4.24 -18.93 -15.75
N ILE A 325 5.06 -18.94 -16.80
CA ILE A 325 6.34 -18.23 -16.87
C ILE A 325 6.27 -17.10 -17.90
N GLU A 326 6.56 -15.87 -17.47
CA GLU A 326 6.63 -14.68 -18.33
C GLU A 326 7.83 -14.80 -19.29
N GLY A 327 8.91 -15.37 -18.78
CA GLY A 327 10.15 -15.63 -19.48
C GLY A 327 11.28 -15.97 -18.51
N VAL A 328 12.50 -16.06 -19.00
CA VAL A 328 13.69 -16.39 -18.21
C VAL A 328 14.68 -15.23 -18.30
N THR A 329 15.31 -14.91 -17.17
CA THR A 329 16.36 -13.89 -17.08
C THR A 329 17.60 -14.46 -16.39
N LEU A 330 18.75 -13.83 -16.59
CA LEU A 330 19.93 -14.08 -15.76
C LEU A 330 19.82 -13.28 -14.46
N ILE A 331 19.97 -13.95 -13.32
CA ILE A 331 20.12 -13.31 -12.00
C ILE A 331 21.29 -14.02 -11.31
N GLU A 332 22.29 -13.25 -10.88
CA GLU A 332 23.49 -13.78 -10.21
C GLU A 332 24.19 -14.90 -11.01
N GLY A 333 24.15 -14.83 -12.34
CA GLY A 333 24.77 -15.81 -13.23
C GLY A 333 23.98 -17.12 -13.42
N ALA A 334 22.76 -17.22 -12.87
CA ALA A 334 21.86 -18.35 -13.05
C ALA A 334 20.64 -17.97 -13.92
N LEU A 335 20.16 -18.90 -14.74
CA LEU A 335 18.92 -18.76 -15.49
C LEU A 335 17.73 -18.95 -14.56
N ILE A 336 16.97 -17.88 -14.32
CA ILE A 336 15.84 -17.87 -13.41
C ILE A 336 14.54 -17.58 -14.19
N PRO A 337 13.56 -18.50 -14.18
CA PRO A 337 12.21 -18.26 -14.69
C PRO A 337 11.47 -17.21 -13.85
N LEU A 338 10.87 -16.21 -14.51
CA LEU A 338 10.02 -15.20 -13.90
C LEU A 338 8.55 -15.62 -14.00
N ILE A 339 7.82 -15.63 -12.89
CA ILE A 339 6.39 -15.94 -12.85
C ILE A 339 5.59 -14.88 -13.62
N ASP A 340 4.69 -15.31 -14.51
CA ASP A 340 3.73 -14.43 -15.19
C ASP A 340 2.61 -14.03 -14.23
N GLY A 341 2.72 -12.82 -13.69
CA GLY A 341 1.70 -12.26 -12.79
C GLY A 341 0.33 -12.07 -13.43
N HIS A 342 0.28 -11.70 -14.71
CA HIS A 342 -0.98 -11.50 -15.41
C HIS A 342 -1.75 -12.82 -15.52
N ARG A 343 -1.06 -13.91 -15.91
CA ARG A 343 -1.64 -15.26 -15.96
C ARG A 343 -2.04 -15.76 -14.58
N LEU A 344 -1.20 -15.51 -13.58
CA LEU A 344 -1.46 -15.92 -12.21
C LEU A 344 -2.78 -15.34 -11.67
N PHE A 345 -3.00 -14.03 -11.84
CA PHE A 345 -4.24 -13.37 -11.40
C PHE A 345 -5.45 -13.60 -12.33
N ALA A 346 -5.23 -13.95 -13.60
CA ALA A 346 -6.31 -14.29 -14.53
C ALA A 346 -6.87 -15.70 -14.27
N GLY A 347 -6.03 -16.66 -13.85
CA GLY A 347 -6.41 -18.05 -13.60
C GLY A 347 -7.02 -18.30 -12.22
N SER A 348 -6.79 -17.44 -11.23
CA SER A 348 -7.31 -17.60 -9.87
C SER A 348 -8.67 -16.91 -9.68
N PRO A 349 -9.72 -17.62 -9.20
CA PRO A 349 -10.94 -16.98 -8.73
C PRO A 349 -10.64 -16.25 -7.41
N GLY A 350 -10.07 -15.04 -7.51
CA GLY A 350 -9.64 -14.27 -6.35
C GLY A 350 -10.81 -13.81 -5.47
N ASN A 351 -10.57 -13.70 -4.16
CA ASN A 351 -11.45 -12.93 -3.28
C ASN A 351 -11.40 -11.46 -3.70
N LEU A 352 -12.59 -10.92 -3.99
CA LEU A 352 -12.73 -9.50 -4.30
C LEU A 352 -12.79 -8.71 -3.00
N ARG A 353 -11.78 -7.81 -2.86
CA ARG A 353 -11.77 -6.52 -2.14
C ARG A 353 -11.23 -6.46 -0.71
N THR A 354 -10.18 -5.65 -0.57
CA THR A 354 -9.82 -4.88 0.62
C THR A 354 -10.53 -3.53 0.60
N GLY A 355 -11.45 -3.32 1.54
CA GLY A 355 -12.26 -2.11 1.72
C GLY A 355 -13.49 -2.41 2.59
N PRO A 356 -14.15 -1.41 3.21
CA PRO A 356 -15.42 -1.66 3.91
C PRO A 356 -16.42 -2.28 2.93
N ALA A 357 -17.09 -3.35 3.36
CA ALA A 357 -18.04 -4.07 2.51
C ALA A 357 -19.11 -3.10 1.98
N PRO A 358 -19.35 -3.01 0.67
CA PRO A 358 -20.37 -2.14 0.11
C PRO A 358 -21.72 -2.45 0.75
N ILE A 359 -22.51 -1.41 1.00
CA ILE A 359 -23.78 -1.52 1.69
C ILE A 359 -24.87 -1.87 0.66
N CYS A 360 -25.62 -2.95 0.90
CA CYS A 360 -26.77 -3.34 0.10
C CYS A 360 -28.06 -3.23 0.91
N HIS A 361 -29.03 -2.47 0.39
CA HIS A 361 -30.42 -2.49 0.83
C HIS A 361 -31.11 -3.75 0.32
N VAL A 362 -31.60 -4.57 1.24
CA VAL A 362 -32.40 -5.75 0.94
C VAL A 362 -33.85 -5.50 1.35
N PRO A 363 -34.86 -5.88 0.54
CA PRO A 363 -36.27 -5.68 0.85
C PRO A 363 -36.64 -6.21 2.25
N SER A 364 -37.30 -5.37 3.05
CA SER A 364 -37.64 -5.68 4.44
C SER A 364 -38.92 -6.53 4.60
N GLY A 365 -39.65 -6.77 3.50
CA GLY A 365 -41.03 -7.28 3.51
C GLY A 365 -41.26 -8.79 3.31
N SER A 366 -40.27 -9.60 2.91
CA SER A 366 -40.51 -11.03 2.62
C SER A 366 -39.56 -12.00 3.31
N GLU A 367 -40.09 -13.16 3.73
CA GLU A 367 -39.29 -14.27 4.29
C GLU A 367 -38.23 -14.74 3.30
N TRP A 368 -38.58 -14.79 2.01
CA TRP A 368 -37.67 -15.05 0.92
C TRP A 368 -36.44 -14.11 0.93
N SER A 369 -36.64 -12.82 1.19
CA SER A 369 -35.55 -11.85 1.23
C SER A 369 -34.58 -12.10 2.39
N ARG A 370 -35.09 -12.57 3.55
CA ARG A 370 -34.26 -12.88 4.72
C ARG A 370 -33.52 -14.21 4.59
N THR A 371 -34.21 -15.24 4.10
CA THR A 371 -33.71 -16.61 4.14
C THR A 371 -32.90 -16.99 2.90
N ILE A 372 -33.21 -16.39 1.75
CA ILE A 372 -32.58 -16.73 0.45
C ILE A 372 -31.71 -15.58 -0.06
N LEU A 373 -32.25 -14.37 -0.12
CA LEU A 373 -31.54 -13.24 -0.75
C LEU A 373 -30.39 -12.71 0.13
N GLU A 374 -30.64 -12.42 1.41
CA GLU A 374 -29.62 -11.86 2.30
C GLU A 374 -28.34 -12.70 2.38
N PRO A 375 -28.38 -14.04 2.61
CA PRO A 375 -27.17 -14.85 2.63
C PRO A 375 -26.38 -14.79 1.32
N LEU A 376 -27.08 -14.73 0.18
CA LEU A 376 -26.48 -14.62 -1.14
C LEU A 376 -25.80 -13.26 -1.34
N VAL A 377 -26.44 -12.17 -0.90
CA VAL A 377 -25.87 -10.81 -0.94
C VAL A 377 -24.64 -10.69 -0.03
N ARG A 378 -24.69 -11.27 1.19
CA ARG A 378 -23.52 -11.34 2.08
C ARG A 378 -22.38 -12.15 1.49
N ALA A 379 -22.68 -13.30 0.88
CA ALA A 379 -21.68 -14.12 0.19
C ALA A 379 -21.07 -13.42 -1.04
N ALA A 380 -21.79 -12.45 -1.63
CA ALA A 380 -21.28 -11.58 -2.68
C ALA A 380 -20.38 -10.44 -2.16
N GLY A 381 -20.14 -10.35 -0.85
CA GLY A 381 -19.25 -9.40 -0.21
C GLY A 381 -19.90 -8.08 0.23
N TYR A 382 -21.24 -8.03 0.33
CA TYR A 382 -21.96 -6.83 0.77
C TYR A 382 -22.32 -6.87 2.26
N ALA A 383 -22.26 -5.71 2.92
CA ALA A 383 -22.93 -5.48 4.20
C ALA A 383 -24.42 -5.23 3.94
N VAL A 384 -25.30 -6.00 4.59
CA VAL A 384 -26.75 -5.87 4.38
C VAL A 384 -27.36 -4.91 5.40
N THR A 385 -28.15 -3.96 4.91
CA THR A 385 -28.99 -3.06 5.71
C THR A 385 -30.44 -3.14 5.25
N ARG A 386 -31.35 -2.73 6.13
CA ARG A 386 -32.80 -2.61 5.89
C ARG A 386 -33.33 -1.22 6.22
N ASP A 387 -32.44 -0.34 6.67
CA ASP A 387 -32.80 1.00 7.16
C ASP A 387 -32.77 1.99 6.00
N SER A 388 -33.94 2.37 5.49
CA SER A 388 -34.10 3.26 4.34
C SER A 388 -33.39 4.63 4.50
N GLU A 389 -33.01 5.03 5.71
CA GLU A 389 -32.27 6.27 5.94
C GLU A 389 -30.76 6.15 5.63
N VAL A 390 -30.21 4.93 5.64
CA VAL A 390 -28.80 4.65 5.33
C VAL A 390 -28.56 4.73 3.83
N GLU A 391 -27.60 5.55 3.41
CA GLU A 391 -27.17 5.58 1.99
C GLU A 391 -26.43 4.29 1.64
N ALA A 392 -26.95 3.56 0.64
CA ALA A 392 -26.40 2.27 0.20
C ALA A 392 -25.72 2.37 -1.18
N ASP A 393 -24.79 1.46 -1.44
CA ASP A 393 -24.20 1.30 -2.76
C ASP A 393 -25.20 0.69 -3.75
N VAL A 394 -26.01 -0.26 -3.26
CA VAL A 394 -26.98 -0.99 -4.07
C VAL A 394 -28.28 -1.15 -3.30
N ALA A 395 -29.42 -0.95 -3.96
CA ALA A 395 -30.73 -1.34 -3.45
C ALA A 395 -31.34 -2.44 -4.32
N ILE A 396 -31.77 -3.54 -3.70
CA ILE A 396 -32.55 -4.57 -4.37
C ILE A 396 -34.02 -4.27 -4.14
N VAL A 397 -34.81 -4.24 -5.22
CA VAL A 397 -36.25 -3.96 -5.19
C VAL A 397 -37.00 -5.13 -5.81
N LEU A 398 -38.05 -5.61 -5.14
CA LEU A 398 -38.96 -6.61 -5.71
C LEU A 398 -40.00 -5.89 -6.58
N SER A 399 -40.16 -6.37 -7.80
CA SER A 399 -41.25 -5.97 -8.68
C SER A 399 -42.46 -6.82 -8.29
N GLU A 400 -43.32 -6.32 -7.40
CA GLU A 400 -44.53 -7.06 -7.03
C GLU A 400 -45.66 -6.80 -8.04
N ASP A 401 -46.25 -7.91 -8.50
CA ASP A 401 -47.43 -8.14 -9.34
C ASP A 401 -48.27 -6.93 -9.81
N ALA A 402 -48.22 -6.69 -11.14
CA ALA A 402 -49.25 -6.27 -12.11
C ALA A 402 -50.39 -5.27 -11.77
N THR A 403 -50.58 -4.75 -10.56
CA THR A 403 -51.73 -3.87 -10.21
C THR A 403 -51.46 -2.79 -9.17
N GLY A 404 -50.22 -2.38 -8.95
CA GLY A 404 -49.92 -1.23 -8.10
C GLY A 404 -48.62 -0.57 -8.53
N GLU A 405 -48.67 0.73 -8.79
CA GLU A 405 -47.49 1.57 -9.04
C GLU A 405 -46.39 1.26 -8.01
N PRO A 406 -45.12 1.16 -8.42
CA PRO A 406 -44.04 0.92 -7.47
C PRO A 406 -44.01 2.11 -6.50
N ARG A 407 -44.23 1.84 -5.22
CA ARG A 407 -43.81 2.74 -4.13
C ARG A 407 -42.29 2.83 -4.19
N THR A 408 -41.84 3.70 -5.08
CA THR A 408 -40.48 4.20 -5.20
C THR A 408 -40.29 5.20 -4.06
N GLU A 409 -40.59 4.80 -2.82
CA GLU A 409 -40.21 5.57 -1.65
C GLU A 409 -38.69 5.42 -1.49
N GLU A 410 -37.98 6.31 -2.18
CA GLU A 410 -36.74 6.95 -1.75
C GLU A 410 -35.69 6.09 -1.02
N LEU A 411 -35.41 4.87 -1.49
CA LEU A 411 -34.20 4.18 -1.06
C LEU A 411 -32.99 4.95 -1.61
N LYS A 412 -32.24 5.62 -0.73
CA LYS A 412 -30.99 6.31 -1.07
C LYS A 412 -29.95 5.27 -1.48
N ALA A 413 -29.87 4.96 -2.77
CA ALA A 413 -28.88 4.04 -3.30
C ALA A 413 -28.29 4.49 -4.64
N ARG A 414 -26.99 4.23 -4.83
CA ARG A 414 -26.26 4.58 -6.07
C ARG A 414 -26.64 3.73 -7.27
N ALA A 415 -27.08 2.50 -7.03
CA ALA A 415 -27.58 1.59 -8.06
C ALA A 415 -28.80 0.81 -7.56
N THR A 416 -29.70 0.46 -8.46
CA THR A 416 -30.90 -0.33 -8.14
C THR A 416 -30.93 -1.60 -8.97
N ILE A 417 -31.10 -2.75 -8.32
CA ILE A 417 -31.32 -4.05 -8.97
C ILE A 417 -32.78 -4.42 -8.77
N ARG A 418 -33.52 -4.65 -9.86
CA ARG A 418 -34.91 -5.09 -9.79
C ARG A 418 -34.98 -6.59 -9.93
N LEU A 419 -35.68 -7.24 -9.00
CA LEU A 419 -35.99 -8.66 -9.06
C LEU A 419 -37.45 -8.86 -9.42
N SER A 420 -37.74 -9.85 -10.27
CA SER A 420 -39.10 -10.26 -10.61
C SER A 420 -39.37 -11.69 -10.13
N ALA A 421 -40.61 -11.95 -9.71
CA ALA A 421 -41.06 -13.31 -9.42
C ALA A 421 -41.40 -14.10 -10.69
N ASP A 422 -41.56 -13.40 -11.83
CA ASP A 422 -41.87 -13.98 -13.14
C ASP A 422 -40.58 -14.20 -13.95
N PRO A 423 -40.27 -15.44 -14.39
CA PRO A 423 -39.11 -15.70 -15.24
C PRO A 423 -39.20 -15.05 -16.62
N ASP A 424 -40.40 -14.75 -17.11
CA ASP A 424 -40.65 -14.17 -18.43
C ASP A 424 -40.89 -12.65 -18.39
N SER A 425 -40.58 -12.02 -17.25
CA SER A 425 -40.75 -10.58 -17.03
C SER A 425 -40.00 -9.73 -18.07
N GLU A 426 -40.75 -9.01 -18.91
CA GLU A 426 -40.18 -8.10 -19.91
C GLU A 426 -39.65 -6.81 -19.24
N GLY A 427 -38.34 -6.54 -19.35
CA GLY A 427 -37.71 -5.32 -18.84
C GLY A 427 -36.30 -5.54 -18.26
N ASP A 428 -35.80 -4.55 -17.50
CA ASP A 428 -34.48 -4.59 -16.83
C ASP A 428 -34.54 -5.30 -15.45
N SER A 429 -35.42 -6.29 -15.33
CA SER A 429 -35.64 -7.06 -14.09
C SER A 429 -35.01 -8.44 -14.19
N ILE A 430 -34.33 -8.88 -13.13
CA ILE A 430 -33.73 -10.20 -13.03
C ILE A 430 -34.72 -11.16 -12.39
N TYR A 431 -34.92 -12.35 -12.94
CA TYR A 431 -35.71 -13.38 -12.28
C TYR A 431 -35.11 -13.70 -10.91
N ARG A 432 -35.91 -13.64 -9.84
CA ARG A 432 -35.43 -13.68 -8.45
C ARG A 432 -34.68 -14.98 -8.09
N TYR A 433 -34.89 -16.07 -8.83
CA TYR A 433 -34.18 -17.33 -8.63
C TYR A 433 -33.03 -17.57 -9.63
N ASP A 434 -32.75 -16.62 -10.52
CA ASP A 434 -31.54 -16.64 -11.36
C ASP A 434 -30.34 -16.12 -10.56
N ARG A 435 -29.66 -17.08 -9.92
CA ARG A 435 -28.48 -16.81 -9.10
C ARG A 435 -27.34 -16.18 -9.90
N GLU A 436 -27.09 -16.63 -11.13
CA GLU A 436 -25.96 -16.12 -11.91
C GLU A 436 -26.19 -14.68 -12.34
N ALA A 437 -27.38 -14.37 -12.86
CA ALA A 437 -27.74 -13.00 -13.26
C ALA A 437 -27.67 -12.03 -12.07
N LEU A 438 -28.20 -12.43 -10.91
CA LEU A 438 -28.14 -11.61 -9.69
C LEU A 438 -26.71 -11.35 -9.22
N LEU A 439 -25.86 -12.39 -9.16
CA LEU A 439 -24.46 -12.21 -8.79
C LEU A 439 -23.68 -11.38 -9.81
N GLY A 440 -24.00 -11.52 -11.09
CA GLY A 440 -23.46 -10.67 -12.17
C GLY A 440 -23.82 -9.20 -11.97
N ALA A 441 -25.09 -8.91 -11.68
CA ALA A 441 -25.59 -7.56 -11.45
C ALA A 441 -24.98 -6.91 -10.19
N LEU A 442 -24.87 -7.66 -9.09
CA LEU A 442 -24.18 -7.21 -7.88
C LEU A 442 -22.72 -6.84 -8.18
N ARG A 443 -21.97 -7.70 -8.90
CA ARG A 443 -20.58 -7.40 -9.30
C ARG A 443 -20.49 -6.15 -10.18
N GLN A 444 -21.42 -5.95 -11.11
CA GLN A 444 -21.43 -4.78 -11.99
C GLN A 444 -21.74 -3.49 -11.22
N ALA A 445 -22.69 -3.55 -10.27
CA ALA A 445 -23.06 -2.43 -9.42
C ALA A 445 -21.91 -2.03 -8.48
N SER A 446 -21.22 -3.01 -7.90
CA SER A 446 -20.05 -2.76 -7.05
C SER A 446 -18.88 -2.11 -7.81
N ARG A 447 -18.70 -2.44 -9.10
CA ARG A 447 -17.73 -1.76 -9.98
C ARG A 447 -18.12 -0.33 -10.35
N ARG A 448 -19.41 -0.01 -10.39
CA ARG A 448 -19.90 1.35 -10.63
C ARG A 448 -19.79 2.26 -9.41
N SER A 449 -19.93 1.73 -8.18
CA SER A 449 -19.76 2.53 -6.95
C SER A 449 -18.30 2.86 -6.61
N ALA A 450 -17.35 2.10 -7.17
CA ALA A 450 -15.90 2.31 -6.99
C ALA A 450 -15.26 3.29 -8.00
N ARG A 451 -16.06 3.84 -8.93
CA ARG A 451 -15.67 4.90 -9.88
C ARG A 451 -16.36 6.19 -9.50
#